data_AF-A0A194X2J4-F1
#
_entry.id   AF-A0A194X2J4-F1
#
_cell.length_a   1.000
_cell.length_b   1.000
_cell.length_c   1.000
_cell.angle_alpha   90.00
_cell.angle_beta   90.00
_cell.angle_gamma   90.00
#
_symmetry.space_group_name_H-M   'P 1'
#
loop_
_entity.id
_entity.type
_entity.pdbx_description
1 polymer ?
#
loop_
_entity_poly.entity_id
_entity_poly.type
_entity_poly.pdbx_seq_one_letter_code
_entity_poly.pdbx_strand_id
1 'polypeptide(L)'
;MQIPNRLTKGAKVANSAIPSGSSSSVVPEKRNKAPKPKSIQIKFVRLRSATADVTILASGATFNHVKLTNSTYADGTNQQVASYPFQTNGYDFARHFADRMSTPDRVNFLSKHWIEIVVVVGSNPSALLAQMYKLGPDFAHHVKNLDVKIQLPPLSQINTPLNLISASPGYKLVEEIAAEVDTYTALLKLNVVLSMPHTFARGMHDSQLSHVLPFYQVAFTKWTFKYQTPGMRFPDISPKGDLERLGQLNDKATLGNQDGQDEM
;
A
#
# COMPACT_ATOMS: atom_id res chain seq x y z
N MET A 1 -34.38 32.60 19.18
CA MET A 1 -34.35 32.50 17.70
C MET A 1 -34.97 31.16 17.33
N GLN A 2 -36.12 31.21 16.67
CA GLN A 2 -36.99 30.06 16.38
C GLN A 2 -36.39 29.15 15.30
N ILE A 3 -36.44 27.84 15.52
CA ILE A 3 -36.18 26.80 14.52
C ILE A 3 -37.55 26.31 14.02
N PRO A 4 -37.90 26.41 12.73
CA PRO A 4 -39.12 25.81 12.23
C PRO A 4 -38.94 24.35 11.81
N ASN A 5 -39.90 23.53 12.25
CA ASN A 5 -40.22 22.19 11.79
C ASN A 5 -40.38 22.10 10.27
N ARG A 6 -39.91 20.99 9.67
CA ARG A 6 -40.33 20.60 8.31
C ARG A 6 -40.71 19.12 8.22
N LEU A 7 -42.02 18.94 8.30
CA LEU A 7 -42.92 17.97 7.64
C LEU A 7 -42.31 16.81 6.82
N THR A 8 -42.64 15.62 7.29
CA THR A 8 -42.77 14.35 6.54
C THR A 8 -43.84 14.43 5.46
N LYS A 9 -43.56 13.93 4.25
CA LYS A 9 -44.56 13.53 3.26
C LYS A 9 -44.19 12.16 2.68
N GLY A 10 -45.09 11.20 2.89
CA GLY A 10 -45.01 9.85 2.36
C GLY A 10 -45.23 9.79 0.85
N ALA A 11 -44.50 8.90 0.20
CA ALA A 11 -44.71 8.55 -1.20
C ALA A 11 -45.65 7.34 -1.28
N LYS A 12 -46.79 7.53 -1.95
CA LYS A 12 -47.72 6.49 -2.39
C LYS A 12 -47.04 5.61 -3.42
N VAL A 13 -46.95 4.30 -3.16
CA VAL A 13 -46.63 3.28 -4.16
C VAL A 13 -47.90 3.00 -4.96
N ALA A 14 -47.91 3.39 -6.23
CA ALA A 14 -48.96 3.05 -7.17
C ALA A 14 -48.62 1.72 -7.84
N ASN A 15 -49.46 0.71 -7.60
CA ASN A 15 -49.50 -0.53 -8.37
C ASN A 15 -49.94 -0.21 -9.80
N SER A 16 -49.04 -0.40 -10.77
CA SER A 16 -49.41 -0.47 -12.19
C SER A 16 -49.36 -1.92 -12.66
N ALA A 17 -50.50 -2.37 -13.16
CA ALA A 17 -50.71 -3.65 -13.80
C ALA A 17 -49.85 -3.77 -15.07
N ILE A 18 -49.21 -4.93 -15.23
CA ILE A 18 -48.44 -5.29 -16.42
C ILE A 18 -49.39 -5.95 -17.43
N PRO A 19 -49.45 -5.49 -18.70
CA PRO A 19 -50.21 -6.16 -19.73
C PRO A 19 -49.52 -7.44 -20.19
N SER A 20 -50.28 -8.53 -20.15
CA SER A 20 -49.98 -9.80 -20.79
C SER A 20 -50.06 -9.67 -22.32
N GLY A 21 -48.99 -10.05 -23.02
CA GLY A 21 -49.07 -10.39 -24.44
C GLY A 21 -47.87 -9.96 -25.29
N SER A 22 -46.95 -10.88 -25.55
CA SER A 22 -46.65 -11.33 -26.92
C SER A 22 -45.63 -12.47 -26.87
N SER A 23 -46.07 -13.65 -27.29
CA SER A 23 -45.23 -14.82 -27.49
C SER A 23 -44.46 -14.64 -28.79
N SER A 24 -43.33 -13.91 -28.74
CA SER A 24 -42.37 -13.88 -29.84
C SER A 24 -41.49 -15.13 -29.76
N SER A 25 -41.71 -16.05 -30.70
CA SER A 25 -40.83 -17.19 -30.94
C SER A 25 -39.43 -16.70 -31.29
N VAL A 26 -38.52 -16.71 -30.31
CA VAL A 26 -37.10 -16.39 -30.49
C VAL A 26 -36.47 -17.53 -31.30
N VAL A 27 -36.20 -17.26 -32.57
CA VAL A 27 -35.39 -18.13 -33.42
C VAL A 27 -34.01 -18.28 -32.76
N PRO A 28 -33.48 -19.50 -32.54
CA PRO A 28 -32.16 -19.68 -31.96
C PRO A 28 -31.11 -19.15 -32.95
N GLU A 29 -30.59 -17.96 -32.65
CA GLU A 29 -29.48 -17.34 -33.36
C GLU A 29 -28.31 -18.32 -33.35
N LYS A 30 -27.91 -18.81 -34.54
CA LYS A 30 -26.75 -19.69 -34.72
C LYS A 30 -25.53 -18.94 -34.17
N ARG A 31 -25.13 -19.25 -32.92
CA ARG A 31 -23.90 -18.74 -32.32
C ARG A 31 -22.72 -19.14 -33.20
N ASN A 32 -22.26 -18.21 -34.03
CA ASN A 32 -20.99 -18.35 -34.74
C ASN A 32 -19.93 -18.63 -33.67
N LYS A 33 -19.29 -19.82 -33.76
CA LYS A 33 -18.21 -20.19 -32.84
C LYS A 33 -17.13 -19.12 -32.97
N ALA A 34 -16.78 -18.47 -31.85
CA ALA A 34 -15.72 -17.49 -31.83
C ALA A 34 -14.44 -18.09 -32.46
N PRO A 35 -13.72 -17.34 -33.32
CA PRO A 35 -12.49 -17.83 -33.93
C PRO A 35 -11.51 -18.27 -32.84
N LYS A 36 -10.82 -19.39 -33.06
CA LYS A 36 -9.82 -19.90 -32.12
C LYS A 36 -8.48 -19.18 -32.35
N PRO A 37 -7.79 -18.75 -31.28
CA PRO A 37 -6.47 -18.15 -31.42
C PRO A 37 -5.43 -19.18 -31.89
N LYS A 38 -4.50 -18.75 -32.75
CA LYS A 38 -3.34 -19.52 -33.22
C LYS A 38 -2.25 -19.60 -32.15
N SER A 39 -2.07 -18.54 -31.36
CA SER A 39 -1.14 -18.53 -30.23
C SER A 39 -1.73 -17.74 -29.06
N ILE A 40 -1.34 -18.12 -27.85
CA ILE A 40 -1.72 -17.46 -26.60
C ILE A 40 -0.45 -17.22 -25.79
N GLN A 41 -0.20 -15.97 -25.41
CA GLN A 41 0.86 -15.59 -24.49
C GLN A 41 0.25 -15.00 -23.22
N ILE A 42 0.70 -15.47 -22.07
CA ILE A 42 0.25 -14.97 -20.76
C ILE A 42 1.40 -14.23 -20.10
N LYS A 43 1.14 -13.01 -19.66
CA LYS A 43 2.09 -12.20 -18.88
C LYS A 43 1.39 -11.66 -17.63
N PHE A 44 2.12 -11.63 -16.53
CA PHE A 44 1.73 -10.89 -15.33
C PHE A 44 2.51 -9.58 -15.31
N VAL A 45 1.80 -8.47 -15.16
CA VAL A 45 2.40 -7.14 -15.03
C VAL A 45 1.82 -6.43 -13.82
N ARG A 46 2.63 -5.59 -13.18
CA ARG A 46 2.18 -4.77 -12.05
C ARG A 46 1.03 -3.85 -12.48
N LEU A 47 0.07 -3.63 -11.58
CA LEU A 47 -1.00 -2.66 -11.76
C LEU A 47 -0.43 -1.26 -11.99
N ARG A 48 -1.09 -0.50 -12.87
CA ARG A 48 -0.61 0.82 -13.28
C ARG A 48 -0.48 1.80 -12.11
N SER A 49 -1.34 1.67 -11.10
CA SER A 49 -1.37 2.50 -9.89
C SER A 49 -0.48 2.03 -8.76
N ALA A 50 0.10 0.82 -8.85
CA ALA A 50 0.86 0.24 -7.75
C ALA A 50 2.35 0.59 -7.84
N THR A 51 2.92 0.97 -6.70
CA THR A 51 4.34 1.28 -6.48
C THR A 51 5.17 0.02 -6.24
N ALA A 52 4.54 -1.03 -5.70
CA ALA A 52 5.14 -2.33 -5.41
C ALA A 52 4.33 -3.50 -5.97
N ASP A 53 4.95 -4.69 -6.03
CA ASP A 53 4.29 -5.92 -6.47
C ASP A 53 3.35 -6.46 -5.40
N VAL A 54 3.73 -6.34 -4.12
CA VAL A 54 2.89 -6.68 -2.96
C VAL A 54 2.72 -5.45 -2.09
N THR A 55 1.50 -5.18 -1.63
CA THR A 55 1.22 -4.16 -0.61
C THR A 55 0.70 -4.83 0.65
N ILE A 56 1.27 -4.50 1.80
CA ILE A 56 0.87 -4.99 3.13
C ILE A 56 0.26 -3.81 3.89
N LEU A 57 -0.98 -3.98 4.31
CA LEU A 57 -1.77 -3.05 5.12
C LEU A 57 -2.22 -3.76 6.39
N ALA A 58 -2.68 -3.02 7.39
CA ALA A 58 -3.30 -3.59 8.59
C ALA A 58 -4.51 -4.51 8.26
N SER A 59 -5.24 -4.19 7.18
CA SER A 59 -6.40 -4.97 6.74
C SER A 59 -6.05 -6.26 5.99
N GLY A 60 -4.83 -6.40 5.50
CA GLY A 60 -4.40 -7.56 4.70
C GLY A 60 -3.27 -7.24 3.73
N ALA A 61 -2.91 -8.24 2.92
CA ALA A 61 -1.89 -8.10 1.89
C ALA A 61 -2.50 -8.35 0.50
N THR A 62 -2.06 -7.57 -0.49
CA THR A 62 -2.54 -7.66 -1.88
C THR A 62 -1.39 -7.90 -2.85
N PHE A 63 -1.59 -8.75 -3.85
CA PHE A 63 -0.65 -8.92 -4.96
C PHE A 63 -1.09 -8.07 -6.15
N ASN A 64 -0.37 -7.00 -6.42
CA ASN A 64 -0.76 -5.92 -7.32
C ASN A 64 -0.45 -6.24 -8.79
N HIS A 65 -0.86 -7.40 -9.29
CA HIS A 65 -0.61 -7.83 -10.66
C HIS A 65 -1.90 -7.97 -11.47
N VAL A 66 -1.81 -7.71 -12.77
CA VAL A 66 -2.83 -8.00 -13.77
C VAL A 66 -2.31 -9.07 -14.73
N LYS A 67 -3.17 -10.03 -15.05
CA LYS A 67 -2.88 -11.07 -16.04
C LYS A 67 -3.30 -10.56 -17.41
N LEU A 68 -2.34 -10.34 -18.28
CA LEU A 68 -2.52 -10.00 -19.69
C LEU A 68 -2.44 -11.28 -20.53
N THR A 69 -3.50 -11.55 -21.28
CA THR A 69 -3.57 -12.66 -22.25
C THR A 69 -3.54 -12.05 -23.65
N ASN A 70 -2.46 -12.26 -24.38
CA ASN A 70 -2.32 -11.85 -25.78
C ASN A 70 -2.63 -13.04 -26.68
N SER A 71 -3.66 -12.93 -27.49
CA SER A 71 -4.09 -13.93 -28.46
C SER A 71 -3.81 -13.45 -29.87
N THR A 72 -3.10 -14.24 -30.67
CA THR A 72 -2.90 -13.97 -32.11
C THR A 72 -3.76 -14.93 -32.91
N TYR A 73 -4.53 -14.42 -33.88
CA TYR A 73 -5.44 -15.23 -34.71
C TYR A 73 -4.85 -15.55 -36.09
N ALA A 74 -5.55 -16.41 -36.84
CA ALA A 74 -5.09 -16.88 -38.15
C ALA A 74 -4.96 -15.76 -39.20
N ASP A 75 -5.77 -14.72 -39.08
CA ASP A 75 -5.74 -13.50 -39.91
C ASP A 75 -4.64 -12.51 -39.50
N GLY A 76 -3.83 -12.85 -38.49
CA GLY A 76 -2.77 -11.99 -37.96
C GLY A 76 -3.26 -10.94 -36.95
N THR A 77 -4.56 -10.88 -36.65
CA THR A 77 -5.08 -9.97 -35.62
C THR A 77 -4.57 -10.36 -34.23
N ASN A 78 -4.34 -9.34 -33.40
CA ASN A 78 -3.92 -9.52 -32.01
C ASN A 78 -5.00 -8.96 -31.08
N GLN A 79 -5.36 -9.74 -30.07
CA GLN A 79 -6.28 -9.32 -29.02
C GLN A 79 -5.58 -9.45 -27.68
N GLN A 80 -5.57 -8.37 -26.91
CA GLN A 80 -5.11 -8.37 -25.52
C GLN A 80 -6.31 -8.31 -24.58
N VAL A 81 -6.37 -9.25 -23.64
CA VAL A 81 -7.40 -9.29 -22.59
C VAL A 81 -6.71 -9.20 -21.24
N ALA A 82 -7.13 -8.21 -20.44
CA ALA A 82 -6.70 -8.06 -19.05
C ALA A 82 -7.67 -8.77 -18.11
N SER A 83 -7.13 -9.48 -17.12
CA SER A 83 -7.91 -10.07 -16.02
C SER A 83 -7.21 -9.78 -14.69
N TYR A 84 -8.00 -9.63 -13.63
CA TYR A 84 -7.53 -9.17 -12.31
C TYR A 84 -7.67 -10.28 -11.25
N PRO A 85 -6.99 -11.43 -11.41
CA PRO A 85 -7.22 -12.61 -10.58
C PRO A 85 -6.90 -12.39 -9.09
N PHE A 86 -6.11 -11.35 -8.77
CA PHE A 86 -5.68 -11.03 -7.42
C PHE A 86 -6.47 -9.89 -6.77
N GLN A 87 -7.36 -9.21 -7.52
CA GLN A 87 -8.16 -8.09 -7.02
C GLN A 87 -9.63 -8.44 -6.83
N THR A 88 -10.03 -9.63 -7.27
CA THR A 88 -11.36 -10.17 -7.01
C THR A 88 -11.51 -10.54 -5.54
N ASN A 89 -12.69 -10.27 -4.98
CA ASN A 89 -13.05 -10.68 -3.62
C ASN A 89 -12.69 -12.17 -3.39
N GLY A 90 -11.81 -12.43 -2.43
CA GLY A 90 -11.47 -13.78 -1.97
C GLY A 90 -10.03 -14.23 -2.22
N TYR A 91 -9.21 -13.49 -2.98
CA TYR A 91 -7.78 -13.80 -3.03
C TYR A 91 -7.07 -13.30 -1.77
N ASP A 92 -6.67 -14.23 -0.91
CA ASP A 92 -5.86 -13.97 0.29
C ASP A 92 -4.38 -14.23 -0.04
N PHE A 93 -3.62 -13.16 -0.29
CA PHE A 93 -2.20 -13.27 -0.63
C PHE A 93 -1.40 -13.90 0.51
N ALA A 94 -1.65 -13.49 1.76
CA ALA A 94 -0.86 -13.97 2.89
C ALA A 94 -1.02 -15.48 3.06
N ARG A 95 -2.25 -15.97 2.98
CA ARG A 95 -2.54 -17.41 3.01
C ARG A 95 -1.96 -18.15 1.81
N HIS A 96 -2.09 -17.61 0.60
CA HIS A 96 -1.49 -18.23 -0.58
C HIS A 96 0.03 -18.34 -0.45
N PHE A 97 0.68 -17.26 0.01
CA PHE A 97 2.12 -17.21 0.22
C PHE A 97 2.57 -18.23 1.29
N ALA A 98 1.92 -18.25 2.45
CA ALA A 98 2.31 -19.12 3.55
C ALA A 98 1.96 -20.60 3.33
N ASP A 99 0.75 -20.90 2.84
CA ASP A 99 0.21 -22.26 2.82
C ASP A 99 0.39 -22.97 1.47
N ARG A 100 0.50 -22.22 0.36
CA ARG A 100 0.44 -22.78 -1.01
C ARG A 100 1.76 -22.69 -1.75
N MET A 101 2.63 -21.75 -1.40
CA MET A 101 3.95 -21.65 -2.02
C MET A 101 4.95 -22.53 -1.26
N SER A 102 5.73 -23.32 -2.00
CA SER A 102 6.86 -24.04 -1.43
C SER A 102 7.92 -23.05 -0.94
N THR A 103 8.79 -23.45 -0.02
CA THR A 103 9.90 -22.59 0.43
C THR A 103 10.76 -22.10 -0.75
N PRO A 104 11.20 -22.94 -1.72
CA PRO A 104 11.92 -22.45 -2.90
C PRO A 104 11.14 -21.42 -3.72
N ASP A 105 9.82 -21.60 -3.88
CA ASP A 105 8.98 -20.64 -4.59
C ASP A 105 8.86 -19.32 -3.84
N ARG A 106 8.72 -19.35 -2.51
CA ARG A 106 8.70 -18.14 -1.66
C ARG A 106 10.01 -17.36 -1.78
N VAL A 107 11.15 -18.04 -1.65
CA VAL A 107 12.48 -17.42 -1.79
C VAL A 107 12.62 -16.77 -3.17
N ASN A 108 12.29 -17.52 -4.23
CA ASN A 108 12.36 -17.05 -5.61
C ASN A 108 11.44 -15.83 -5.83
N PHE A 109 10.21 -15.87 -5.30
CA PHE A 109 9.24 -14.78 -5.37
C PHE A 109 9.76 -13.51 -4.68
N LEU A 110 10.18 -13.60 -3.42
CA LEU A 110 10.65 -12.45 -2.64
C LEU A 110 11.93 -11.84 -3.19
N SER A 111 12.77 -12.64 -3.85
CA SER A 111 13.99 -12.14 -4.49
C SER A 111 13.74 -11.25 -5.72
N LYS A 112 12.56 -11.36 -6.34
CA LYS A 112 12.21 -10.74 -7.64
C LYS A 112 11.21 -9.59 -7.51
N HIS A 113 10.58 -9.43 -6.36
CA HIS A 113 9.46 -8.52 -6.19
C HIS A 113 9.76 -7.39 -5.22
N TRP A 114 9.12 -6.26 -5.48
CA TRP A 114 9.06 -5.14 -4.56
C TRP A 114 7.90 -5.33 -3.59
N ILE A 115 8.18 -5.17 -2.31
CA ILE A 115 7.17 -5.22 -1.25
C ILE A 115 7.00 -3.81 -0.69
N GLU A 116 5.76 -3.39 -0.45
CA GLU A 116 5.43 -2.14 0.22
C GLU A 116 4.69 -2.45 1.53
N ILE A 117 5.20 -1.95 2.66
CA ILE A 117 4.51 -1.92 3.95
C ILE A 117 3.91 -0.54 4.11
N VAL A 118 2.58 -0.45 4.25
CA VAL A 118 1.88 0.82 4.41
C VAL A 118 1.50 1.04 5.87
N VAL A 119 2.19 1.98 6.49
CA VAL A 119 2.01 2.40 7.88
C VAL A 119 1.10 3.62 7.90
N VAL A 120 -0.16 3.46 8.30
CA VAL A 120 -1.08 4.59 8.47
C VAL A 120 -0.92 5.15 9.88
N VAL A 121 -0.38 6.36 10.01
CA VAL A 121 -0.17 7.00 11.30
C VAL A 121 -1.53 7.23 11.98
N GLY A 122 -1.68 6.72 13.20
CA GLY A 122 -2.94 6.69 13.94
C GLY A 122 -3.76 5.39 13.79
N SER A 123 -3.27 4.41 13.01
CA SER A 123 -3.85 3.07 12.95
C SER A 123 -3.32 2.15 14.04
N ASN A 124 -3.95 0.97 14.21
CA ASN A 124 -3.55 -0.02 15.21
C ASN A 124 -2.28 -0.78 14.77
N PRO A 125 -1.14 -0.66 15.49
CA PRO A 125 0.11 -1.36 15.16
C PRO A 125 -0.02 -2.87 15.11
N SER A 126 -0.73 -3.45 16.08
CA SER A 126 -0.84 -4.89 16.23
C SER A 126 -1.49 -5.56 15.02
N ALA A 127 -2.40 -4.84 14.34
CA ALA A 127 -3.02 -5.36 13.12
C ALA A 127 -2.02 -5.45 11.96
N LEU A 128 -1.17 -4.42 11.75
CA LEU A 128 -0.16 -4.43 10.69
C LEU A 128 0.91 -5.50 10.95
N LEU A 129 1.45 -5.55 12.16
CA LEU A 129 2.43 -6.56 12.56
C LEU A 129 1.86 -7.98 12.44
N ALA A 130 0.60 -8.20 12.85
CA ALA A 130 -0.05 -9.49 12.67
C ALA A 130 -0.17 -9.90 11.20
N GLN A 131 -0.38 -8.97 10.26
CA GLN A 131 -0.38 -9.30 8.83
C GLN A 131 1.03 -9.66 8.33
N MET A 132 2.07 -8.99 8.83
CA MET A 132 3.46 -9.34 8.52
C MET A 132 3.80 -10.74 9.04
N TYR A 133 3.42 -11.08 10.28
CA TYR A 133 3.67 -12.40 10.85
C TYR A 133 2.96 -13.55 10.12
N LYS A 134 1.79 -13.30 9.51
CA LYS A 134 1.11 -14.30 8.67
C LYS A 134 1.91 -14.70 7.43
N LEU A 135 2.86 -13.87 6.97
CA LEU A 135 3.73 -14.20 5.84
C LEU A 135 4.83 -15.19 6.23
N GLY A 136 5.02 -15.43 7.53
CA GLY A 136 5.99 -16.39 8.06
C GLY A 136 7.44 -15.90 8.02
N PRO A 137 8.36 -16.66 8.63
CA PRO A 137 9.76 -16.25 8.81
C PRO A 137 10.53 -16.12 7.48
N ASP A 138 10.16 -16.90 6.46
CA ASP A 138 10.75 -16.80 5.12
C ASP A 138 10.62 -15.39 4.53
N PHE A 139 9.60 -14.63 4.96
CA PHE A 139 9.41 -13.25 4.54
C PHE A 139 10.56 -12.34 4.98
N ALA A 140 10.80 -12.21 6.29
CA ALA A 140 11.88 -11.38 6.83
C ALA A 140 13.26 -11.81 6.33
N HIS A 141 13.49 -13.13 6.15
CA HIS A 141 14.78 -13.66 5.71
C HIS A 141 15.08 -13.49 4.22
N HIS A 142 14.10 -13.21 3.36
CA HIS A 142 14.29 -13.25 1.91
C HIS A 142 13.80 -12.02 1.14
N VAL A 143 13.12 -11.07 1.80
CA VAL A 143 12.77 -9.78 1.18
C VAL A 143 14.03 -9.00 0.84
N LYS A 144 14.19 -8.67 -0.46
CA LYS A 144 15.34 -7.90 -0.96
C LYS A 144 15.03 -6.43 -1.25
N ASN A 145 13.81 -6.13 -1.68
CA ASN A 145 13.41 -4.78 -2.09
C ASN A 145 12.15 -4.38 -1.31
N LEU A 146 12.31 -3.41 -0.41
CA LEU A 146 11.27 -2.97 0.50
C LEU A 146 11.01 -1.47 0.37
N ASP A 147 9.74 -1.11 0.29
CA ASP A 147 9.24 0.24 0.51
C ASP A 147 8.49 0.25 1.84
N VAL A 148 8.84 1.14 2.77
CA VAL A 148 8.01 1.43 3.94
C VAL A 148 7.36 2.79 3.73
N LYS A 149 6.05 2.77 3.49
CA LYS A 149 5.25 3.95 3.22
C LYS A 149 4.54 4.42 4.48
N ILE A 150 5.00 5.53 5.05
CA ILE A 150 4.41 6.18 6.21
C ILE A 150 3.35 7.17 5.70
N GLN A 151 2.08 6.84 5.88
CA GLN A 151 0.96 7.69 5.51
C GLN A 151 0.54 8.56 6.69
N LEU A 152 0.79 9.86 6.56
CA LEU A 152 0.42 10.85 7.56
C LEU A 152 -1.09 11.17 7.49
N PRO A 153 -1.76 11.34 8.64
CA PRO A 153 -3.14 11.84 8.66
C PRO A 153 -3.22 13.31 8.23
N PRO A 154 -4.42 13.86 7.99
CA PRO A 154 -4.61 15.28 7.71
C PRO A 154 -3.93 16.18 8.75
N LEU A 155 -3.48 17.37 8.33
CA LEU A 155 -2.72 18.30 9.18
C LEU A 155 -3.45 18.69 10.47
N SER A 156 -4.79 18.74 10.43
CA SER A 156 -5.62 18.99 11.62
C SER A 156 -5.45 17.94 12.72
N GLN A 157 -4.91 16.77 12.39
CA GLN A 157 -4.63 15.67 13.30
C GLN A 157 -3.14 15.55 13.66
N ILE A 158 -2.26 16.34 13.03
CA ILE A 158 -0.80 16.36 13.28
C ILE A 158 -0.43 17.69 13.91
N ASN A 159 -0.86 17.89 15.15
CA ASN A 159 -0.52 19.06 15.94
C ASN A 159 0.38 18.73 17.14
N THR A 160 1.04 17.57 17.11
CA THR A 160 1.95 17.18 18.19
C THR A 160 3.20 18.06 18.13
N PRO A 161 3.52 18.81 19.21
CA PRO A 161 4.77 19.56 19.30
C PRO A 161 5.98 18.64 19.11
N LEU A 162 7.06 19.20 18.56
CA LEU A 162 8.26 18.41 18.22
C LEU A 162 8.84 17.66 19.44
N ASN A 163 8.81 18.26 20.63
CA ASN A 163 9.31 17.65 21.86
C ASN A 163 8.42 16.50 22.39
N LEU A 164 7.19 16.34 21.88
CA LEU A 164 6.26 15.29 22.30
C LEU A 164 6.06 14.23 21.21
N ILE A 165 6.72 14.36 20.06
CA ILE A 165 6.45 13.50 18.91
C ILE A 165 6.85 12.05 19.16
N SER A 166 7.97 11.82 19.85
CA SER A 166 8.45 10.47 20.19
C SER A 166 7.50 9.71 21.10
N ALA A 167 6.70 10.43 21.91
CA ALA A 167 5.65 9.86 22.75
C ALA A 167 4.31 9.68 22.01
N SER A 168 4.18 10.19 20.78
CA SER A 168 2.94 10.06 20.02
C SER A 168 2.70 8.60 19.58
N PRO A 169 1.45 8.12 19.61
CA PRO A 169 1.13 6.76 19.13
C PRO A 169 1.56 6.52 17.68
N GLY A 170 1.48 7.57 16.86
CA GLY A 170 1.90 7.56 15.47
C GLY A 170 3.39 7.27 15.29
N TYR A 171 4.23 7.91 16.10
CA TYR A 171 5.67 7.69 16.09
C TYR A 171 6.02 6.30 16.63
N LYS A 172 5.39 5.87 17.72
CA LYS A 172 5.59 4.52 18.30
C LYS A 172 5.24 3.39 17.34
N LEU A 173 4.16 3.55 16.58
CA LEU A 173 3.84 2.63 15.49
C LEU A 173 4.98 2.55 14.45
N VAL A 174 5.54 3.68 14.03
CA VAL A 174 6.64 3.67 13.06
C VAL A 174 7.92 3.08 13.67
N GLU A 175 8.17 3.32 14.96
CA GLU A 175 9.28 2.74 15.72
C GLU A 175 9.19 1.20 15.77
N GLU A 176 8.01 0.64 16.08
CA GLU A 176 7.78 -0.81 16.05
C GLU A 176 8.01 -1.41 14.65
N ILE A 177 7.56 -0.72 13.59
CA ILE A 177 7.78 -1.19 12.22
C ILE A 177 9.25 -1.09 11.83
N ALA A 178 9.96 -0.04 12.23
CA ALA A 178 11.39 0.08 11.99
C ALA A 178 12.16 -1.04 12.69
N ALA A 179 11.80 -1.36 13.94
CA ALA A 179 12.38 -2.49 14.68
C ALA A 179 12.10 -3.85 14.01
N GLU A 180 10.89 -4.07 13.51
CA GLU A 180 10.57 -5.28 12.75
C GLU A 180 11.39 -5.37 11.44
N VAL A 181 11.52 -4.26 10.72
CA VAL A 181 12.34 -4.18 9.49
C VAL A 181 13.83 -4.41 9.79
N ASP A 182 14.31 -4.04 10.97
CA ASP A 182 15.70 -4.29 11.39
C ASP A 182 16.03 -5.79 11.50
N THR A 183 15.02 -6.64 11.66
CA THR A 183 15.19 -8.10 11.64
C THR A 183 15.45 -8.67 10.24
N TYR A 184 15.31 -7.87 9.18
CA TYR A 184 15.34 -8.38 7.80
C TYR A 184 16.78 -8.53 7.30
N THR A 185 17.24 -9.78 7.19
CA THR A 185 18.65 -10.09 6.91
C THR A 185 19.05 -10.03 5.43
N ALA A 186 18.08 -10.01 4.51
CA ALA A 186 18.34 -10.08 3.06
C ALA A 186 18.07 -8.78 2.29
N LEU A 187 17.78 -7.68 2.99
CA LEU A 187 17.52 -6.40 2.36
C LEU A 187 18.71 -5.97 1.49
N LEU A 188 18.41 -5.59 0.25
CA LEU A 188 19.34 -4.95 -0.68
C LEU A 188 18.95 -3.50 -0.95
N LYS A 189 17.65 -3.19 -0.86
CA LYS A 189 17.09 -1.87 -1.07
C LYS A 189 15.95 -1.62 -0.07
N LEU A 190 16.03 -0.48 0.60
CA LEU A 190 14.98 0.02 1.47
C LEU A 190 14.66 1.46 1.07
N ASN A 191 13.41 1.76 0.73
CA ASN A 191 12.94 3.14 0.63
C ASN A 191 12.02 3.44 1.80
N VAL A 192 12.23 4.57 2.46
CA VAL A 192 11.27 5.11 3.43
C VAL A 192 10.52 6.23 2.75
N VAL A 193 9.23 6.03 2.54
CA VAL A 193 8.37 6.93 1.77
C VAL A 193 7.44 7.66 2.72
N LEU A 194 7.59 8.98 2.87
CA LEU A 194 6.64 9.80 3.61
C LEU A 194 5.52 10.27 2.68
N SER A 195 4.32 9.73 2.91
CA SER A 195 3.12 10.01 2.13
C SER A 195 2.25 11.04 2.83
N MET A 196 2.02 12.14 2.14
CA MET A 196 1.42 13.35 2.68
C MET A 196 -0.07 13.39 2.34
N PRO A 197 -0.93 13.87 3.25
CA PRO A 197 -2.38 13.92 3.02
C PRO A 197 -2.80 14.98 2.01
N HIS A 198 -1.97 16.02 1.83
CA HIS A 198 -2.24 17.21 1.01
C HIS A 198 -0.96 17.64 0.27
N THR A 199 -1.11 18.38 -0.82
CA THR A 199 0.00 19.07 -1.48
C THR A 199 0.40 20.30 -0.66
N PHE A 200 1.69 20.59 -0.59
CA PHE A 200 2.22 21.75 0.13
C PHE A 200 3.18 22.53 -0.75
N ALA A 201 3.10 23.86 -0.67
CA ALA A 201 3.98 24.75 -1.41
C ALA A 201 5.31 25.04 -0.68
N ARG A 202 5.41 24.77 0.63
CA ARG A 202 6.51 25.23 1.50
C ARG A 202 7.41 24.12 2.06
N GLY A 203 7.55 23.00 1.35
CA GLY A 203 8.33 21.85 1.83
C GLY A 203 7.72 21.15 3.05
N MET A 204 8.37 20.09 3.54
CA MET A 204 7.89 19.31 4.69
C MET A 204 8.23 20.02 6.01
N HIS A 205 7.31 19.93 6.98
CA HIS A 205 7.48 20.45 8.34
C HIS A 205 8.26 19.45 9.21
N ASP A 206 8.99 19.94 10.21
CA ASP A 206 9.85 19.12 11.07
C ASP A 206 9.07 18.03 11.82
N SER A 207 7.85 18.32 12.28
CA SER A 207 6.97 17.31 12.89
C SER A 207 6.57 16.19 11.91
N GLN A 208 6.53 16.46 10.60
CA GLN A 208 6.24 15.45 9.59
C GLN A 208 7.48 14.59 9.33
N LEU A 209 8.63 15.24 9.13
CA LEU A 209 9.93 14.59 8.95
C LEU A 209 10.29 13.69 10.13
N SER A 210 9.94 14.09 11.34
CA SER A 210 10.24 13.34 12.55
C SER A 210 9.70 11.91 12.54
N HIS A 211 8.61 11.61 11.82
CA HIS A 211 8.09 10.24 11.71
C HIS A 211 9.05 9.30 10.97
N VAL A 212 10.06 9.81 10.27
CA VAL A 212 11.07 9.01 9.56
C VAL A 212 12.25 8.64 10.47
N LEU A 213 12.44 9.35 11.59
CA LEU A 213 13.59 9.19 12.48
C LEU A 213 13.83 7.76 12.99
N PRO A 214 12.80 6.92 13.26
CA PRO A 214 13.06 5.55 13.68
C PRO A 214 13.94 4.74 12.70
N PHE A 215 13.94 5.08 11.41
CA PHE A 215 14.78 4.40 10.42
C PHE A 215 16.27 4.78 10.48
N TYR A 216 16.66 5.80 11.26
CA TYR A 216 18.08 6.06 11.56
C TYR A 216 18.66 5.03 12.53
N GLN A 217 17.81 4.32 13.29
CA GLN A 217 18.24 3.31 14.27
C GLN A 217 18.37 1.91 13.65
N VAL A 218 17.87 1.73 12.42
CA VAL A 218 17.93 0.46 11.69
C VAL A 218 19.35 0.21 11.19
N ALA A 219 19.87 -1.00 11.39
CA ALA A 219 21.22 -1.42 11.01
C ALA A 219 21.45 -1.37 9.49
N PHE A 220 20.40 -1.54 8.68
CA PHE A 220 20.47 -1.39 7.24
C PHE A 220 20.60 0.09 6.84
N THR A 221 21.83 0.57 6.64
CA THR A 221 22.13 2.00 6.39
C THR A 221 21.91 2.49 4.96
N LYS A 222 21.70 1.59 3.98
CA LYS A 222 21.58 1.94 2.55
C LYS A 222 20.15 2.30 2.13
N TRP A 223 19.37 2.88 3.04
CA TRP A 223 18.00 3.27 2.73
C TRP A 223 17.93 4.65 2.06
N THR A 224 16.85 4.90 1.32
CA THR A 224 16.61 6.19 0.64
C THR A 224 15.33 6.83 1.16
N PHE A 225 15.38 8.11 1.50
CA PHE A 225 14.20 8.88 1.86
C PHE A 225 13.49 9.41 0.60
N LYS A 226 12.18 9.16 0.52
CA LYS A 226 11.31 9.64 -0.56
C LYS A 226 10.08 10.30 0.04
N TYR A 227 9.42 11.13 -0.75
CA TYR A 227 8.13 11.70 -0.40
C TYR A 227 7.09 11.44 -1.49
N GLN A 228 5.82 11.44 -1.09
CA GLN A 228 4.70 11.33 -2.01
C GLN A 228 3.59 12.30 -1.58
N THR A 229 3.10 13.10 -2.52
CA THR A 229 1.95 13.98 -2.31
C THR A 229 0.73 13.50 -3.11
N PRO A 230 -0.50 13.95 -2.78
CA PRO A 230 -1.67 13.61 -3.56
C PRO A 230 -1.49 14.02 -5.03
N GLY A 231 -1.85 13.11 -5.94
CA GLY A 231 -1.67 13.29 -7.39
C GLY A 231 -0.33 12.78 -7.93
N MET A 232 0.67 12.54 -7.08
CA MET A 232 1.90 11.86 -7.51
C MET A 232 1.65 10.37 -7.70
N ARG A 233 1.92 9.89 -8.92
CA ARG A 233 1.82 8.46 -9.24
C ARG A 233 2.90 7.63 -8.56
N PHE A 234 4.11 8.17 -8.47
CA PHE A 234 5.27 7.52 -7.85
C PHE A 234 5.90 8.47 -6.82
N PRO A 235 6.44 7.96 -5.72
CA PRO A 235 7.25 8.76 -4.80
C PRO A 235 8.49 9.32 -5.50
N ASP A 236 8.89 10.52 -5.12
CA ASP A 236 10.12 11.16 -5.60
C ASP A 236 11.17 11.20 -4.49
N ILE A 237 12.44 11.31 -4.88
CA ILE A 237 13.54 11.43 -3.94
C ILE A 237 13.40 12.76 -3.19
N SER A 238 13.53 12.70 -1.86
CA SER A 238 13.39 13.91 -1.04
C SER A 238 14.48 14.93 -1.39
N PRO A 239 14.14 16.23 -1.49
CA PRO A 239 15.11 17.29 -1.75
C PRO A 239 16.25 17.27 -0.73
N LYS A 240 17.44 17.71 -1.15
CA LYS A 240 18.64 17.76 -0.28
C LYS A 240 18.38 18.52 1.03
N GLY A 241 17.66 19.64 0.98
CA GLY A 241 17.31 20.42 2.18
C GLY A 241 16.40 19.67 3.16
N ASP A 242 15.58 18.72 2.71
CA ASP A 242 14.75 17.89 3.59
C ASP A 242 15.60 16.79 4.25
N LEU A 243 16.56 16.24 3.53
CA LEU A 243 17.55 15.28 4.05
C LEU A 243 18.45 15.91 5.11
N GLU A 244 18.97 17.12 4.85
CA GLU A 244 19.80 17.85 5.82
C GLU A 244 19.03 18.17 7.10
N ARG A 245 17.78 18.64 6.97
CA ARG A 245 16.90 18.88 8.12
C ARG A 245 16.59 17.61 8.90
N LEU A 246 16.34 16.51 8.21
CA LEU A 246 16.12 15.21 8.85
C LEU A 246 17.36 14.75 9.63
N GLY A 247 18.57 14.95 9.08
CA GLY A 247 19.82 14.70 9.81
C GLY A 247 19.96 15.56 11.06
N GLN A 248 19.70 16.87 10.97
CA GLN A 248 19.72 17.77 12.13
C GLN A 248 18.71 17.38 13.22
N LEU A 249 17.52 16.89 12.83
CA LEU A 249 16.53 16.39 13.77
C LEU A 249 17.02 15.13 14.49
N ASN A 250 17.69 14.22 13.77
CA ASN A 250 18.30 13.03 14.37
C ASN A 250 19.43 13.39 15.34
N ASP A 251 20.30 14.32 14.97
CA ASP A 251 21.40 14.78 15.83
C ASP A 251 20.86 15.41 17.12
N LYS A 252 19.81 16.23 17.03
CA LYS A 252 19.13 16.80 18.20
C LYS A 252 18.50 15.72 19.08
N ALA A 253 17.87 14.72 18.48
CA ALA A 253 17.22 13.64 19.22
C ALA A 253 18.23 12.73 19.95
N THR A 254 19.44 12.58 19.41
CA THR A 254 20.50 11.77 20.02
C THR A 254 21.24 12.53 21.13
N LEU A 255 21.53 13.82 20.94
CA LEU A 255 22.19 14.66 21.94
C LEU A 255 21.31 14.94 23.16
N GLY A 256 20.01 15.21 22.95
CA GLY A 256 19.08 15.49 24.06
C GLY A 256 18.86 14.33 25.03
N ASN A 257 19.25 13.11 24.66
CA ASN A 257 19.19 11.94 25.55
C ASN A 257 20.43 11.82 26.46
N GLN A 258 21.52 12.54 26.19
CA GLN A 258 22.76 12.47 26.98
C GLN A 258 22.73 13.41 28.19
N ASP A 259 22.15 14.59 28.06
CA ASP A 259 22.08 15.59 29.14
C ASP A 259 21.23 15.14 30.36
N GLY A 260 20.42 14.09 30.21
CA GLY A 260 19.61 13.51 31.30
C GLY A 260 20.26 12.36 32.07
N GLN A 261 21.48 11.93 31.71
CA GLN A 261 22.14 10.79 32.36
C GLN A 261 23.26 11.18 33.36
N ASP A 262 23.70 12.44 33.37
CA ASP A 262 24.77 12.92 34.28
C ASP A 262 24.26 13.50 35.62
N GLU A 263 22.94 13.44 35.90
CA GLU A 263 22.33 13.93 37.16
C GLU A 263 21.80 12.80 38.09
N MET A 264 22.24 11.55 37.91
CA MET A 264 21.95 10.43 38.84
C MET A 264 23.22 9.76 39.36
#